data_AF-A0A1H4KMG6-F1
#
_entry.id   AF-A0A1H4KMG6-F1
#
_cell.length_a   1.000
_cell.length_b   1.000
_cell.length_c   1.000
_cell.angle_alpha   90.00
_cell.angle_beta   90.00
_cell.angle_gamma   90.00
#
_symmetry.space_group_name_H-M   'P 1'
#
loop_
_entity.id
_entity.type
_entity.pdbx_description
1 polymer ?
#
loop_
_entity_poly.entity_id
_entity_poly.type
_entity_poly.pdbx_seq_one_letter_code
_entity_poly.pdbx_strand_id
1 'polypeptide(L)'
;MMKATLALFAGACLLASSAIAQQAAPAVGGAPVAARPGPAPLQTPMPHYVSIPLQIDVNAPVDKVWARVGKYCDLGEWGLPECKILSGDGGFGTVRSVVREILVGKTQYSYTYTQPVREGVKYNLYHGTLEARALTPTTTRLFYTMLYDDSLLADNAARAAEIASRRKRFNGWLANMKTLAEGGKLAPGAVVAIPLPADTPLMVPNPNYVSIPMTIEVNAPVDKVWARVGKYCDIGEWGIPGCTILSGDGDFGTVRSIGNEILVGKTQYSYTYTQPVRVGPAYNMYHGTLEARPLTATTTQLNYTLFFDNSMLADEAAREADLKNRRTRFTKMLDNMKILSEGGTLPPGAVPAPRPAGAAPAAPPR
;
A
#
# COMPACT_ATOMS: atom_id res chain seq x y z
N MET A 1 49.60 32.57 -41.67
CA MET A 1 48.86 32.96 -42.89
C MET A 1 49.53 32.30 -44.10
N MET A 2 48.73 31.77 -45.05
CA MET A 2 49.09 31.11 -46.33
C MET A 2 49.80 29.73 -46.20
N LYS A 3 49.17 28.61 -46.63
CA LYS A 3 49.01 28.09 -48.02
C LYS A 3 50.37 27.83 -48.69
N ALA A 4 50.69 26.73 -49.35
CA ALA A 4 50.00 25.49 -49.73
C ALA A 4 51.07 24.56 -50.37
N THR A 5 50.62 23.41 -50.91
CA THR A 5 51.25 22.55 -51.94
C THR A 5 52.10 21.38 -51.43
N LEU A 6 51.69 20.13 -51.70
CA LEU A 6 52.20 19.31 -52.82
C LEU A 6 51.56 17.90 -52.83
N ALA A 7 51.44 17.36 -54.04
CA ALA A 7 50.85 16.09 -54.45
C ALA A 7 51.63 14.83 -54.01
N LEU A 8 50.99 13.65 -54.07
CA LEU A 8 51.57 12.39 -54.57
C LEU A 8 50.45 11.34 -54.79
N PHE A 9 50.25 10.92 -56.05
CA PHE A 9 50.55 9.61 -56.65
C PHE A 9 49.75 8.38 -56.19
N ALA A 10 49.23 7.72 -57.23
CA ALA A 10 48.43 6.50 -57.24
C ALA A 10 49.24 5.24 -56.90
N GLY A 11 48.57 4.29 -56.24
CA GLY A 11 49.05 2.92 -56.04
C GLY A 11 47.83 2.00 -55.88
N ALA A 12 47.63 1.14 -56.88
CA ALA A 12 46.55 0.17 -56.96
C ALA A 12 46.67 -0.94 -55.90
N CYS A 13 45.54 -1.35 -55.33
CA CYS A 13 45.40 -2.67 -54.72
C CYS A 13 43.99 -3.21 -54.97
N LEU A 14 43.92 -4.24 -55.81
CA LEU A 14 42.76 -5.07 -56.09
C LEU A 14 42.45 -5.94 -54.87
N LEU A 15 41.24 -5.84 -54.32
CA LEU A 15 40.64 -6.92 -53.54
C LEU A 15 39.17 -7.09 -53.92
N ALA A 16 38.83 -8.34 -54.21
CA ALA A 16 37.62 -8.81 -54.85
C ALA A 16 36.35 -8.48 -54.06
N SER A 17 35.35 -7.95 -54.76
CA SER A 17 33.99 -7.79 -54.26
C SER A 17 33.22 -9.10 -54.47
N SER A 18 33.02 -9.86 -53.40
CA SER A 18 32.01 -10.92 -53.37
C SER A 18 30.64 -10.25 -53.18
N ALA A 19 29.90 -10.09 -54.27
CA ALA A 19 28.50 -9.70 -54.23
C ALA A 19 27.67 -10.82 -53.59
N ILE A 20 27.22 -10.62 -52.34
CA ILE A 20 26.12 -11.40 -51.78
C ILE A 20 24.86 -10.62 -52.13
N ALA A 21 24.06 -11.17 -53.03
CA ALA A 21 22.71 -10.69 -53.30
C ALA A 21 21.90 -10.80 -52.00
N GLN A 22 21.62 -9.67 -51.37
CA GLN A 22 20.70 -9.56 -50.25
C GLN A 22 19.29 -9.76 -50.81
N GLN A 23 18.79 -11.00 -50.78
CA GLN A 23 17.38 -11.29 -50.97
C GLN A 23 16.62 -10.52 -49.89
N ALA A 24 15.79 -9.56 -50.32
CA ALA A 24 14.85 -8.88 -49.46
C ALA A 24 13.91 -9.93 -48.84
N ALA A 25 14.00 -10.11 -47.53
CA ALA A 25 13.02 -10.88 -46.79
C ALA A 25 11.63 -10.23 -46.99
N PRO A 26 10.57 -11.02 -47.20
CA PRO A 26 9.23 -10.48 -47.31
C PRO A 26 8.89 -9.77 -46.00
N ALA A 27 8.36 -8.54 -46.10
CA ALA A 27 7.80 -7.82 -44.98
C ALA A 27 6.69 -8.68 -44.38
N VAL A 28 6.95 -9.32 -43.24
CA VAL A 28 5.92 -9.95 -42.42
C VAL A 28 5.06 -8.80 -41.92
N GLY A 29 3.90 -8.61 -42.55
CA GLY A 29 2.88 -7.68 -42.11
C GLY A 29 2.55 -7.98 -40.65
N GLY A 30 2.98 -7.10 -39.75
CA GLY A 30 2.62 -7.17 -38.35
C GLY A 30 1.11 -7.01 -38.23
N ALA A 31 0.42 -8.09 -37.86
CA ALA A 31 -0.97 -7.99 -37.45
C ALA A 31 -1.06 -6.93 -36.32
N PRO A 32 -2.08 -6.05 -36.34
CA PRO A 32 -2.24 -5.07 -35.27
C PRO A 32 -2.33 -5.83 -33.94
N VAL A 33 -1.37 -5.57 -33.05
CA VAL A 33 -1.37 -6.12 -31.69
C VAL A 33 -2.60 -5.54 -31.01
N ALA A 34 -3.63 -6.37 -30.82
CA ALA A 34 -4.85 -5.95 -30.13
C ALA A 34 -4.46 -5.34 -28.77
N ALA A 35 -4.88 -4.09 -28.56
CA ALA A 35 -4.66 -3.41 -27.28
C ALA A 35 -5.22 -4.29 -26.16
N ARG A 36 -4.41 -4.59 -25.15
CA ARG A 36 -4.90 -5.33 -23.98
C ARG A 36 -6.10 -4.56 -23.40
N PRO A 37 -7.22 -5.24 -23.10
CA PRO A 37 -8.35 -4.59 -22.48
C PRO A 37 -7.91 -3.88 -21.21
N GLY A 38 -8.49 -2.71 -20.96
CA GLY A 38 -8.29 -1.97 -19.72
C GLY A 38 -8.61 -2.83 -18.49
N PRO A 39 -8.21 -2.39 -17.28
CA PRO A 39 -8.51 -3.15 -16.08
C PRO A 39 -10.04 -3.36 -15.96
N ALA A 40 -10.44 -4.52 -15.46
CA ALA A 40 -11.85 -4.86 -15.29
C ALA A 40 -12.59 -3.76 -14.49
N PRO A 41 -13.88 -3.52 -14.76
CA PRO A 41 -14.65 -2.50 -14.03
C PRO A 41 -14.59 -2.71 -12.51
N LEU A 42 -14.66 -1.62 -11.76
CA LEU A 42 -14.80 -1.68 -10.30
C LEU A 42 -16.11 -2.38 -9.92
N GLN A 43 -16.11 -3.17 -8.85
CA GLN A 43 -17.33 -3.80 -8.32
C GLN A 43 -18.35 -2.73 -7.89
N THR A 44 -17.85 -1.61 -7.34
CA THR A 44 -18.60 -0.38 -7.09
C THR A 44 -18.19 0.65 -8.15
N PRO A 45 -19.02 0.96 -9.16
CA PRO A 45 -18.64 1.80 -10.31
C PRO A 45 -18.27 3.25 -9.95
N MET A 46 -18.74 3.75 -8.81
CA MET A 46 -18.48 5.12 -8.31
C MET A 46 -18.40 5.06 -6.78
N PRO A 47 -17.28 4.57 -6.22
CA PRO A 47 -17.15 4.48 -4.77
C PRO A 47 -17.15 5.87 -4.15
N HIS A 48 -17.76 6.00 -2.97
CA HIS A 48 -17.74 7.23 -2.20
C HIS A 48 -17.01 6.97 -0.89
N TYR A 49 -15.71 7.25 -0.91
CA TYR A 49 -14.85 7.03 0.24
C TYR A 49 -14.96 8.17 1.25
N VAL A 50 -15.29 7.81 2.49
CA VAL A 50 -15.35 8.74 3.62
C VAL A 50 -14.37 8.31 4.70
N SER A 51 -13.67 9.30 5.26
CA SER A 51 -12.78 9.10 6.40
C SER A 51 -13.37 9.74 7.67
N ILE A 52 -13.20 9.06 8.81
CA ILE A 52 -13.56 9.55 10.13
C ILE A 52 -12.28 9.61 10.96
N PRO A 53 -11.55 10.74 10.94
CA PRO A 53 -10.39 10.95 11.80
C PRO A 53 -10.85 11.32 13.21
N LEU A 54 -10.28 10.64 14.20
CA LEU A 54 -10.50 10.86 15.63
C LEU A 54 -9.15 10.88 16.33
N GLN A 55 -9.05 11.65 17.41
CA GLN A 55 -7.82 11.73 18.19
C GLN A 55 -8.10 12.00 19.67
N ILE A 56 -7.19 11.55 20.52
CA ILE A 56 -7.17 11.89 21.95
C ILE A 56 -5.74 11.95 22.46
N ASP A 57 -5.47 12.90 23.36
CA ASP A 57 -4.19 13.00 24.04
C ASP A 57 -4.18 12.13 25.30
N VAL A 58 -3.06 11.47 25.55
CA VAL A 58 -2.80 10.54 26.63
C VAL A 58 -1.54 11.01 27.37
N ASN A 59 -1.65 11.16 28.69
CA ASN A 59 -0.59 11.63 29.58
C ASN A 59 0.36 10.48 29.96
N ALA A 60 0.91 9.83 28.94
CA ALA A 60 1.93 8.80 29.09
C ALA A 60 2.89 8.80 27.87
N PRO A 61 4.15 8.34 28.05
CA PRO A 61 5.08 8.12 26.95
C PRO A 61 4.55 7.11 25.92
N VAL A 62 4.91 7.29 24.64
CA VAL A 62 4.36 6.49 23.53
C VAL A 62 4.57 4.99 23.69
N ASP A 63 5.73 4.57 24.19
CA ASP A 63 6.02 3.15 24.45
C ASP A 63 5.07 2.55 25.48
N LYS A 64 4.78 3.30 26.55
CA LYS A 64 3.85 2.87 27.59
C LYS A 64 2.43 2.79 27.05
N VAL A 65 2.01 3.77 26.26
CA VAL A 65 0.69 3.78 25.63
C VAL A 65 0.55 2.59 24.67
N TRP A 66 1.49 2.43 23.74
CA TRP A 66 1.43 1.39 22.73
C TRP A 66 1.51 -0.02 23.33
N ALA A 67 2.37 -0.23 24.33
CA ALA A 67 2.42 -1.50 25.04
C ALA A 67 1.10 -1.86 25.75
N ARG A 68 0.28 -0.86 26.11
CA ARG A 68 -0.97 -1.05 26.83
C ARG A 68 -2.17 -1.29 25.92
N VAL A 69 -2.25 -0.62 24.76
CA VAL A 69 -3.46 -0.63 23.91
C VAL A 69 -3.20 -0.99 22.45
N GLY A 70 -1.94 -1.17 22.06
CA GLY A 70 -1.51 -1.26 20.67
C GLY A 70 -1.45 -2.67 20.09
N LYS A 71 -1.60 -3.75 20.89
CA LYS A 71 -1.65 -5.10 20.31
C LYS A 71 -2.99 -5.29 19.60
N TYR A 72 -2.97 -6.09 18.54
CA TYR A 72 -4.12 -6.18 17.63
C TYR A 72 -5.43 -6.64 18.29
N CYS A 73 -5.34 -7.50 19.31
CA CYS A 73 -6.49 -7.92 20.11
C CYS A 73 -6.65 -7.25 21.48
N ASP A 74 -5.85 -6.22 21.79
CA ASP A 74 -6.13 -5.36 22.96
C ASP A 74 -7.48 -4.65 22.81
N LEU A 75 -8.04 -4.60 21.59
CA LEU A 75 -9.43 -4.22 21.30
C LEU A 75 -10.44 -4.91 22.25
N GLY A 76 -10.15 -6.15 22.67
CA GLY A 76 -10.88 -6.91 23.68
C GLY A 76 -11.12 -6.15 24.98
N GLU A 77 -10.16 -5.29 25.35
CA GLU A 77 -10.13 -4.60 26.64
C GLU A 77 -10.69 -3.20 26.59
N TRP A 78 -10.68 -2.53 25.43
CA TRP A 78 -11.08 -1.12 25.33
C TRP A 78 -12.22 -0.84 24.35
N GLY A 79 -12.62 -1.80 23.51
CA GLY A 79 -13.63 -1.54 22.47
C GLY A 79 -14.68 -2.62 22.32
N LEU A 80 -14.29 -3.79 21.83
CA LEU A 80 -15.19 -4.91 21.56
C LEU A 80 -14.72 -6.14 22.32
N PRO A 81 -15.55 -6.73 23.20
CA PRO A 81 -15.13 -7.88 24.01
C PRO A 81 -14.88 -9.11 23.13
N GLU A 82 -14.17 -10.09 23.68
CA GLU A 82 -13.91 -11.39 23.04
C GLU A 82 -13.10 -11.36 21.73
N CYS A 83 -12.17 -10.41 21.62
CA CYS A 83 -11.17 -10.47 20.55
C CYS A 83 -10.26 -11.69 20.71
N LYS A 84 -10.23 -12.55 19.69
CA LYS A 84 -9.36 -13.72 19.60
C LYS A 84 -8.59 -13.67 18.29
N ILE A 85 -7.32 -14.08 18.32
CA ILE A 85 -6.57 -14.33 17.08
C ILE A 85 -7.03 -15.67 16.52
N LEU A 86 -7.54 -15.65 15.29
CA LEU A 86 -7.98 -16.84 14.56
C LEU A 86 -6.83 -17.48 13.78
N SER A 87 -5.90 -16.66 13.28
CA SER A 87 -4.69 -17.09 12.58
C SER A 87 -3.62 -16.00 12.61
N GLY A 88 -2.36 -16.38 12.46
CA GLY A 88 -1.21 -15.47 12.51
C GLY A 88 -0.68 -15.24 13.92
N ASP A 89 0.27 -14.32 14.04
CA ASP A 89 1.11 -14.09 15.23
C ASP A 89 1.00 -12.66 15.79
N GLY A 90 0.08 -11.85 15.25
CA GLY A 90 0.00 -10.41 15.51
C GLY A 90 0.76 -9.55 14.49
N GLY A 91 1.40 -10.14 13.48
CA GLY A 91 1.98 -9.49 12.31
C GLY A 91 1.01 -9.33 11.13
N PHE A 92 1.55 -8.99 9.96
CA PHE A 92 0.77 -8.89 8.71
C PHE A 92 0.04 -10.21 8.41
N GLY A 93 -1.21 -10.13 7.98
CA GLY A 93 -2.05 -11.30 7.70
C GLY A 93 -2.68 -11.95 8.92
N THR A 94 -2.41 -11.44 10.12
CA THR A 94 -3.10 -11.91 11.33
C THR A 94 -4.59 -11.61 11.23
N VAL A 95 -5.43 -12.61 11.49
CA VAL A 95 -6.88 -12.51 11.46
C VAL A 95 -7.43 -12.53 12.89
N ARG A 96 -8.30 -11.58 13.24
CA ARG A 96 -8.99 -11.55 14.54
C ARG A 96 -10.47 -11.92 14.42
N SER A 97 -11.10 -12.34 15.52
CA SER A 97 -12.51 -12.76 15.58
C SER A 97 -13.51 -11.66 15.23
N VAL A 98 -13.16 -10.40 15.46
CA VAL A 98 -14.00 -9.24 15.16
C VAL A 98 -14.20 -9.13 13.65
N VAL A 99 -15.36 -9.57 13.16
CA VAL A 99 -15.75 -9.56 11.72
C VAL A 99 -14.71 -10.23 10.81
N ARG A 100 -13.86 -11.12 11.34
CA ARG A 100 -12.70 -11.71 10.64
C ARG A 100 -11.74 -10.66 10.07
N GLU A 101 -11.54 -9.55 10.78
CA GLU A 101 -10.65 -8.47 10.35
C GLU A 101 -9.19 -8.92 10.22
N ILE A 102 -8.52 -8.45 9.17
CA ILE A 102 -7.15 -8.82 8.80
C ILE A 102 -6.21 -7.64 8.99
N LEU A 103 -5.05 -7.87 9.59
CA LEU A 103 -4.00 -6.87 9.76
C LEU A 103 -3.23 -6.70 8.44
N VAL A 104 -3.35 -5.53 7.78
CA VAL A 104 -2.82 -5.25 6.44
C VAL A 104 -1.74 -4.16 6.41
N GLY A 105 -1.57 -3.44 7.51
CA GLY A 105 -0.51 -2.45 7.71
C GLY A 105 0.01 -2.49 9.14
N LYS A 106 1.31 -2.33 9.33
CA LYS A 106 1.95 -2.30 10.65
C LYS A 106 3.19 -1.42 10.61
N THR A 107 3.37 -0.63 11.65
CA THR A 107 4.59 0.13 11.95
C THR A 107 5.01 -0.14 13.40
N GLN A 108 6.00 0.58 13.91
CA GLN A 108 6.34 0.52 15.33
C GLN A 108 5.16 0.88 16.26
N TYR A 109 4.38 1.90 15.90
CA TYR A 109 3.31 2.45 16.75
C TYR A 109 1.98 2.62 16.02
N SER A 110 1.76 1.85 14.96
CA SER A 110 0.47 1.82 14.27
C SER A 110 0.17 0.45 13.67
N TYR A 111 -1.11 0.20 13.47
CA TYR A 111 -1.57 -0.87 12.58
C TYR A 111 -2.78 -0.40 11.77
N THR A 112 -2.92 -0.97 10.58
CA THR A 112 -4.09 -0.83 9.70
C THR A 112 -4.71 -2.21 9.52
N TYR A 113 -6.03 -2.29 9.62
CA TYR A 113 -6.78 -3.52 9.40
C TYR A 113 -7.88 -3.32 8.37
N THR A 114 -8.34 -4.40 7.76
CA THR A 114 -9.44 -4.42 6.78
C THR A 114 -10.49 -5.46 7.17
N GLN A 115 -11.72 -5.27 6.71
CA GLN A 115 -12.71 -6.35 6.68
C GLN A 115 -12.55 -7.18 5.38
N PRO A 116 -12.81 -8.50 5.42
CA PRO A 116 -12.70 -9.33 4.23
C PRO A 116 -13.87 -9.11 3.25
N VAL A 117 -13.63 -9.45 1.98
CA VAL A 117 -14.70 -9.58 0.98
C VAL A 117 -15.45 -10.89 1.19
N ARG A 118 -16.79 -10.84 1.18
CA ARG A 118 -17.66 -11.99 1.42
C ARG A 118 -18.41 -12.39 0.15
N GLU A 119 -18.70 -13.67 0.04
CA GLU A 119 -19.44 -14.23 -1.08
C GLU A 119 -20.83 -13.60 -1.17
N GLY A 120 -21.25 -13.19 -2.37
CA GLY A 120 -22.57 -12.60 -2.62
C GLY A 120 -22.80 -11.20 -2.03
N VAL A 121 -21.81 -10.61 -1.34
CA VAL A 121 -21.93 -9.29 -0.70
C VAL A 121 -21.10 -8.27 -1.48
N LYS A 122 -21.72 -7.14 -1.84
CA LYS A 122 -20.98 -6.00 -2.41
C LYS A 122 -20.01 -5.45 -1.37
N TYR A 123 -18.75 -5.31 -1.75
CA TYR A 123 -17.72 -4.85 -0.83
C TYR A 123 -17.77 -3.34 -0.65
N ASN A 124 -17.97 -2.89 0.58
CA ASN A 124 -18.01 -1.49 0.97
C ASN A 124 -16.68 -1.03 1.58
N LEU A 125 -15.55 -1.35 0.92
CA LEU A 125 -14.15 -1.09 1.29
C LEU A 125 -14.00 -0.57 2.72
N TYR A 126 -13.54 -1.37 3.68
CA TYR A 126 -13.47 -0.94 5.07
C TYR A 126 -12.07 -1.08 5.65
N HIS A 127 -11.52 0.02 6.16
CA HIS A 127 -10.24 0.04 6.85
C HIS A 127 -10.29 0.85 8.13
N GLY A 128 -9.55 0.40 9.14
CA GLY A 128 -9.27 1.17 10.34
C GLY A 128 -7.77 1.25 10.59
N THR A 129 -7.29 2.41 11.02
CA THR A 129 -5.90 2.63 11.42
C THR A 129 -5.86 3.20 12.83
N LEU A 130 -5.12 2.54 13.72
CA LEU A 130 -4.76 3.06 15.04
C LEU A 130 -3.28 3.44 15.00
N GLU A 131 -2.96 4.69 15.39
CA GLU A 131 -1.59 5.21 15.53
C GLU A 131 -1.43 5.80 16.93
N ALA A 132 -0.28 5.54 17.57
CA ALA A 132 0.20 6.28 18.72
C ALA A 132 1.39 7.15 18.29
N ARG A 133 1.29 8.46 18.51
CA ARG A 133 2.34 9.43 18.17
C ARG A 133 2.83 10.15 19.40
N ALA A 134 4.13 10.15 19.64
CA ALA A 134 4.73 10.98 20.68
C ALA A 134 4.52 12.47 20.33
N LEU A 135 3.93 13.24 21.24
CA LEU A 135 3.90 14.71 21.18
C LEU A 135 5.04 15.32 22.00
N THR A 136 5.31 14.72 23.15
CA THR A 136 6.41 15.05 24.06
C THR A 136 6.95 13.74 24.65
N PRO A 137 8.04 13.76 25.45
CA PRO A 137 8.50 12.57 26.16
C PRO A 137 7.45 11.94 27.11
N THR A 138 6.42 12.69 27.52
CA THR A 138 5.42 12.25 28.50
C THR A 138 3.98 12.31 27.98
N THR A 139 3.77 12.71 26.73
CA THR A 139 2.44 12.86 26.13
C THR A 139 2.40 12.20 24.76
N THR A 140 1.35 11.40 24.54
CA THR A 140 1.09 10.69 23.30
C THR A 140 -0.27 11.11 22.75
N ARG A 141 -0.39 11.28 21.45
CA ARG A 141 -1.69 11.35 20.77
C ARG A 141 -2.02 10.01 20.16
N LEU A 142 -3.16 9.45 20.52
CA LEU A 142 -3.76 8.36 19.78
C LEU A 142 -4.58 8.93 18.63
N PHE A 143 -4.36 8.43 17.43
CA PHE A 143 -5.19 8.68 16.26
C PHE A 143 -5.93 7.40 15.91
N TYR A 144 -7.25 7.49 15.74
CA TYR A 144 -8.06 6.43 15.17
C TYR A 144 -8.73 6.96 13.92
N THR A 145 -8.37 6.40 12.77
CA THR A 145 -9.00 6.75 11.49
C THR A 145 -9.74 5.55 10.96
N MET A 146 -10.99 5.76 10.57
CA MET A 146 -11.71 4.80 9.73
C MET A 146 -11.84 5.35 8.34
N LEU A 147 -11.64 4.51 7.34
CA LEU A 147 -11.96 4.78 5.95
C LEU A 147 -12.97 3.74 5.52
N TYR A 148 -14.08 4.18 4.94
CA TYR A 148 -14.99 3.23 4.30
C TYR A 148 -15.70 3.76 3.07
N ASP A 149 -16.18 2.85 2.22
CA ASP A 149 -17.08 3.19 1.11
C ASP A 149 -18.53 3.21 1.61
N ASP A 150 -19.17 4.37 1.53
CA ASP A 150 -20.56 4.54 1.96
C ASP A 150 -21.55 4.58 0.78
N SER A 151 -21.10 4.22 -0.43
CA SER A 151 -21.91 4.23 -1.64
C SER A 151 -23.14 3.32 -1.57
N LEU A 152 -23.14 2.34 -0.66
CA LEU A 152 -24.26 1.41 -0.45
C LEU A 152 -25.34 1.96 0.49
N LEU A 153 -25.12 3.13 1.12
CA LEU A 153 -26.14 3.79 1.93
C LEU A 153 -27.14 4.52 1.03
N ALA A 154 -28.41 4.47 1.43
CA ALA A 154 -29.54 4.90 0.59
C ALA A 154 -29.50 6.38 0.21
N ASP A 155 -29.08 7.24 1.13
CA ASP A 155 -29.06 8.69 0.95
C ASP A 155 -28.06 9.39 1.89
N ASN A 156 -27.97 10.71 1.78
CA ASN A 156 -27.09 11.54 2.60
C ASN A 156 -27.47 11.55 4.09
N ALA A 157 -28.75 11.35 4.44
CA ALA A 157 -29.17 11.29 5.83
C ALA A 157 -28.69 9.99 6.49
N ALA A 158 -28.79 8.86 5.78
CA ALA A 158 -28.22 7.59 6.20
C ALA A 158 -26.70 7.66 6.36
N ARG A 159 -25.99 8.31 5.43
CA ARG A 159 -24.54 8.57 5.53
C ARG A 159 -24.19 9.38 6.78
N ALA A 160 -24.90 10.48 7.01
CA ALA A 160 -24.68 11.33 8.18
C ALA A 160 -24.96 10.57 9.50
N ALA A 161 -26.03 9.78 9.55
CA ALA A 161 -26.37 8.98 10.73
C ALA A 161 -25.31 7.90 11.01
N GLU A 162 -24.82 7.21 9.98
CA GLU A 162 -23.76 6.21 10.10
C GLU A 162 -22.47 6.86 10.62
N ILE A 163 -22.05 8.00 10.05
CA ILE A 163 -20.87 8.76 10.49
C ILE A 163 -21.02 9.19 11.96
N ALA A 164 -22.18 9.69 12.36
CA ALA A 164 -22.43 10.12 13.74
C ALA A 164 -22.38 8.95 14.73
N SER A 165 -23.01 7.83 14.39
CA SER A 165 -22.99 6.59 15.19
C SER A 165 -21.57 6.06 15.38
N ARG A 166 -20.80 6.03 14.30
CA ARG A 166 -19.39 5.67 14.27
C ARG A 166 -18.54 6.60 15.14
N ARG A 167 -18.63 7.91 14.91
CA ARG A 167 -17.89 8.91 15.69
C ARG A 167 -18.15 8.75 17.19
N LYS A 168 -19.42 8.57 17.59
CA LYS A 168 -19.79 8.34 18.99
C LYS A 168 -19.11 7.08 19.56
N ARG A 169 -19.19 5.96 18.85
CA ARG A 169 -18.62 4.67 19.30
C ARG A 169 -17.09 4.74 19.47
N PHE A 170 -16.40 5.22 18.44
CA PHE A 170 -14.93 5.21 18.42
C PHE A 170 -14.32 6.29 19.33
N ASN A 171 -15.04 7.40 19.59
CA ASN A 171 -14.66 8.32 20.68
C ASN A 171 -14.74 7.64 22.05
N GLY A 172 -15.75 6.80 22.30
CA GLY A 172 -15.82 5.97 23.51
C GLY A 172 -14.61 5.04 23.63
N TRP A 173 -14.21 4.40 22.52
CA TRP A 173 -13.02 3.53 22.49
C TRP A 173 -11.72 4.29 22.76
N LEU A 174 -11.56 5.49 22.20
CA LEU A 174 -10.42 6.38 22.50
C LEU A 174 -10.38 6.81 23.97
N ALA A 175 -11.52 7.13 24.56
CA ALA A 175 -11.60 7.43 25.99
C ALA A 175 -11.19 6.22 26.85
N ASN A 176 -11.66 5.01 26.50
CA ASN A 176 -11.27 3.79 27.19
C ASN A 176 -9.76 3.54 27.09
N MET A 177 -9.18 3.67 25.88
CA MET A 177 -7.74 3.54 25.67
C MET A 177 -6.94 4.53 26.51
N LYS A 178 -7.35 5.81 26.55
CA LYS A 178 -6.73 6.83 27.40
C LYS A 178 -6.76 6.42 28.88
N THR A 179 -7.93 6.04 29.39
CA THR A 179 -8.08 5.61 30.79
C THR A 179 -7.13 4.45 31.12
N LEU A 180 -7.07 3.43 30.28
CA LEU A 180 -6.18 2.28 30.50
C LEU A 180 -4.70 2.65 30.43
N ALA A 181 -4.31 3.47 29.45
CA ALA A 181 -2.92 3.89 29.24
C ALA A 181 -2.41 4.82 30.36
N GLU A 182 -3.29 5.60 30.99
CA GLU A 182 -2.98 6.44 32.14
C GLU A 182 -3.00 5.68 33.48
N GLY A 183 -3.26 4.37 33.45
CA GLY A 183 -3.27 3.50 34.64
C GLY A 183 -4.62 3.46 35.37
N GLY A 184 -5.66 4.02 34.78
CA GLY A 184 -7.04 3.92 35.27
C GLY A 184 -7.66 2.54 35.01
N LYS A 185 -8.84 2.34 35.58
CA LYS A 185 -9.69 1.16 35.36
C LYS A 185 -10.97 1.58 34.65
N LEU A 186 -11.42 0.79 33.69
CA LEU A 186 -12.70 1.05 33.03
C LEU A 186 -13.88 0.79 33.98
N ALA A 187 -14.93 1.58 33.84
CA ALA A 187 -16.18 1.34 34.55
C ALA A 187 -16.82 0.02 34.05
N PRO A 188 -17.57 -0.70 34.92
CA PRO A 188 -18.38 -1.82 34.48
C PRO A 188 -19.28 -1.43 33.29
N GLY A 189 -19.27 -2.23 32.23
CA GLY A 189 -20.06 -1.96 31.01
C GLY A 189 -19.46 -0.92 30.06
N ALA A 190 -18.24 -0.42 30.29
CA ALA A 190 -17.57 0.50 29.34
C ALA A 190 -17.22 -0.18 28.00
N VAL A 191 -17.11 -1.51 27.99
CA VAL A 191 -16.92 -2.34 26.81
C VAL A 191 -18.18 -3.18 26.64
N VAL A 192 -18.88 -2.96 25.53
CA VAL A 192 -20.19 -3.58 25.26
C VAL A 192 -20.09 -4.43 24.01
N ALA A 193 -20.57 -5.66 24.08
CA ALA A 193 -20.71 -6.51 22.92
C ALA A 193 -21.74 -5.90 21.97
N ILE A 194 -21.38 -5.81 20.68
CA ILE A 194 -22.32 -5.48 19.62
C ILE A 194 -22.60 -6.74 18.81
N PRO A 195 -23.83 -6.93 18.29
CA PRO A 195 -24.09 -7.99 17.33
C PRO A 195 -23.13 -7.86 16.14
N LEU A 196 -22.32 -8.90 15.91
CA LEU A 196 -21.50 -8.99 14.71
C LEU A 196 -22.35 -9.56 13.56
N PRO A 197 -22.09 -9.16 12.31
CA PRO A 197 -22.76 -9.74 11.15
C PRO A 197 -22.60 -11.27 11.14
N ALA A 198 -23.60 -11.98 10.59
CA ALA A 198 -23.52 -13.42 10.39
C ALA A 198 -22.26 -13.79 9.60
N ASP A 199 -21.67 -14.95 9.92
CA ASP A 199 -20.44 -15.42 9.28
C ASP A 199 -20.70 -15.92 7.85
N THR A 200 -20.94 -14.95 6.95
CA THR A 200 -21.11 -15.22 5.52
C THR A 200 -19.77 -15.71 4.97
N PRO A 201 -19.74 -16.76 4.13
CA PRO A 201 -18.50 -17.28 3.56
C PRO A 201 -17.62 -16.20 2.95
N LEU A 202 -16.31 -16.37 3.06
CA LEU A 202 -15.34 -15.51 2.40
C LEU A 202 -15.43 -15.71 0.88
N MET A 203 -15.24 -14.64 0.12
CA MET A 203 -15.21 -14.72 -1.36
C MET A 203 -14.07 -15.63 -1.84
N VAL A 204 -12.94 -15.69 -1.11
CA VAL A 204 -11.94 -16.74 -1.23
C VAL A 204 -12.08 -17.65 -0.01
N PRO A 205 -12.61 -18.88 -0.14
CA PRO A 205 -12.95 -19.73 1.01
C PRO A 205 -11.76 -20.07 1.91
N ASN A 206 -10.58 -20.27 1.33
CA ASN A 206 -9.34 -20.60 2.02
C ASN A 206 -8.22 -19.65 1.54
N PRO A 207 -8.18 -18.41 2.04
CA PRO A 207 -7.19 -17.44 1.59
C PRO A 207 -5.80 -17.85 2.08
N ASN A 208 -4.79 -17.64 1.23
CA ASN A 208 -3.39 -17.83 1.54
C ASN A 208 -2.74 -16.46 1.60
N TYR A 209 -2.78 -15.88 2.79
CA TYR A 209 -2.22 -14.56 3.04
C TYR A 209 -0.71 -14.63 3.20
N VAL A 210 -0.01 -13.88 2.36
CA VAL A 210 1.45 -13.75 2.37
C VAL A 210 1.87 -12.31 2.58
N SER A 211 3.04 -12.12 3.16
CA SER A 211 3.68 -10.81 3.26
C SER A 211 5.13 -10.85 2.76
N ILE A 212 5.56 -9.76 2.15
CA ILE A 212 6.92 -9.57 1.66
C ILE A 212 7.49 -8.34 2.37
N PRO A 213 8.09 -8.49 3.56
CA PRO A 213 8.80 -7.40 4.21
C PRO A 213 10.13 -7.16 3.50
N MET A 214 10.42 -5.89 3.23
CA MET A 214 11.68 -5.42 2.65
C MET A 214 12.10 -4.15 3.39
N THR A 215 13.39 -4.02 3.66
CA THR A 215 13.92 -2.89 4.41
C THR A 215 15.22 -2.38 3.79
N ILE A 216 15.50 -1.09 3.97
CA ILE A 216 16.79 -0.50 3.63
C ILE A 216 17.10 0.64 4.60
N GLU A 217 18.35 0.77 5.00
CA GLU A 217 18.82 1.92 5.79
C GLU A 217 19.22 3.08 4.88
N VAL A 218 18.90 4.29 5.30
CA VAL A 218 19.15 5.55 4.59
C VAL A 218 19.91 6.48 5.53
N ASN A 219 21.01 7.04 5.03
CA ASN A 219 21.89 7.98 5.74
C ASN A 219 21.35 9.40 5.70
N ALA A 220 20.10 9.57 6.13
CA ALA A 220 19.45 10.87 6.28
C ALA A 220 18.44 10.85 7.44
N PRO A 221 18.20 12.01 8.10
CA PRO A 221 17.13 12.15 9.10
C PRO A 221 15.75 11.83 8.51
N VAL A 222 14.85 11.26 9.33
CA VAL A 222 13.53 10.77 8.88
C VAL A 222 12.69 11.84 8.18
N ASP A 223 12.72 13.08 8.66
CA ASP A 223 11.99 14.19 8.04
C ASP A 223 12.46 14.46 6.60
N LYS A 224 13.78 14.41 6.37
CA LYS A 224 14.36 14.58 5.04
C LYS A 224 13.99 13.41 4.12
N VAL A 225 14.06 12.19 4.64
CA VAL A 225 13.67 10.99 3.88
C VAL A 225 12.21 11.06 3.50
N TRP A 226 11.32 11.27 4.46
CA TRP A 226 9.88 11.28 4.21
C TRP A 226 9.44 12.43 3.31
N ALA A 227 10.02 13.62 3.46
CA ALA A 227 9.77 14.73 2.54
C ALA A 227 10.19 14.42 1.09
N ARG A 228 11.15 13.50 0.89
CA ARG A 228 11.67 13.15 -0.44
C ARG A 228 10.87 12.06 -1.15
N VAL A 229 10.34 11.09 -0.42
CA VAL A 229 9.75 9.87 -1.01
C VAL A 229 8.35 9.53 -0.49
N GLY A 230 7.86 10.27 0.50
CA GLY A 230 6.68 9.92 1.29
C GLY A 230 5.35 10.44 0.75
N LYS A 231 5.32 11.36 -0.23
CA LYS A 231 4.04 11.76 -0.83
C LYS A 231 3.51 10.63 -1.71
N TYR A 232 2.19 10.50 -1.78
CA TYR A 232 1.56 9.30 -2.34
C TYR A 232 1.90 9.02 -3.81
N CYS A 233 2.17 10.07 -4.60
CA CYS A 233 2.63 9.94 -5.99
C CYS A 233 4.14 10.16 -6.21
N ASP A 234 4.95 10.33 -5.16
CA ASP A 234 6.43 10.39 -5.30
C ASP A 234 6.98 9.07 -5.87
N ILE A 235 6.22 7.97 -5.81
CA ILE A 235 6.50 6.72 -6.53
C ILE A 235 6.74 6.91 -8.03
N GLY A 236 6.21 7.99 -8.62
CA GLY A 236 6.53 8.47 -9.97
C GLY A 236 8.02 8.59 -10.23
N GLU A 237 8.78 9.01 -9.21
CA GLU A 237 10.20 9.30 -9.31
C GLU A 237 11.10 8.12 -8.96
N TRP A 238 10.64 7.19 -8.11
CA TRP A 238 11.47 6.10 -7.60
C TRP A 238 11.05 4.70 -8.06
N GLY A 239 9.91 4.53 -8.74
CA GLY A 239 9.45 3.20 -9.12
C GLY A 239 8.49 3.09 -10.30
N ILE A 240 7.37 3.81 -10.27
CA ILE A 240 6.28 3.66 -11.25
C ILE A 240 5.97 5.03 -11.85
N PRO A 241 6.52 5.35 -13.04
CA PRO A 241 6.39 6.66 -13.65
C PRO A 241 4.93 6.99 -14.00
N GLY A 242 4.59 8.28 -14.08
CA GLY A 242 3.26 8.74 -14.50
C GLY A 242 2.17 8.60 -13.44
N CYS A 243 2.55 8.51 -12.16
CA CYS A 243 1.59 8.57 -11.06
C CYS A 243 0.83 9.90 -11.07
N THR A 244 -0.49 9.83 -11.04
CA THR A 244 -1.37 10.98 -10.89
C THR A 244 -2.44 10.67 -9.85
N ILE A 245 -2.92 11.71 -9.16
CA ILE A 245 -4.06 11.61 -8.26
C ILE A 245 -5.34 11.68 -9.11
N LEU A 246 -6.18 10.65 -9.00
CA LEU A 246 -7.46 10.56 -9.71
C LEU A 246 -8.59 11.21 -8.91
N SER A 247 -8.53 11.12 -7.58
CA SER A 247 -9.48 11.75 -6.66
C SER A 247 -8.87 11.90 -5.27
N GLY A 248 -9.37 12.86 -4.48
CA GLY A 248 -8.82 13.20 -3.16
C GLY A 248 -7.67 14.22 -3.25
N ASP A 249 -7.02 14.45 -2.13
CA ASP A 249 -6.06 15.55 -1.91
C ASP A 249 -4.69 15.07 -1.41
N GLY A 250 -4.45 13.75 -1.41
CA GLY A 250 -3.26 13.14 -0.82
C GLY A 250 -3.47 12.65 0.62
N ASP A 251 -4.69 12.69 1.14
CA ASP A 251 -5.07 12.10 2.43
C ASP A 251 -5.88 10.79 2.30
N PHE A 252 -6.38 10.25 3.42
CA PHE A 252 -7.21 9.03 3.46
C PHE A 252 -8.32 9.05 2.40
N GLY A 253 -8.46 7.96 1.66
CA GLY A 253 -9.44 7.83 0.56
C GLY A 253 -8.96 8.41 -0.78
N THR A 254 -7.77 9.03 -0.84
CA THR A 254 -7.15 9.47 -2.10
C THR A 254 -6.89 8.27 -3.01
N VAL A 255 -7.23 8.41 -4.29
CA VAL A 255 -7.03 7.39 -5.31
C VAL A 255 -5.94 7.83 -6.29
N ARG A 256 -4.96 6.97 -6.56
CA ARG A 256 -3.91 7.21 -7.56
C ARG A 256 -4.08 6.36 -8.82
N SER A 257 -3.45 6.78 -9.93
CA SER A 257 -3.56 6.13 -11.24
C SER A 257 -2.96 4.72 -11.32
N ILE A 258 -2.08 4.37 -10.38
CA ILE A 258 -1.44 3.06 -10.30
C ILE A 258 -2.48 2.05 -9.82
N GLY A 259 -3.04 1.25 -10.72
CA GLY A 259 -4.02 0.20 -10.37
C GLY A 259 -5.34 0.71 -9.77
N ASN A 260 -5.59 2.02 -9.79
CA ASN A 260 -6.62 2.70 -8.98
C ASN A 260 -6.43 2.48 -7.47
N GLU A 261 -5.18 2.46 -7.01
CA GLU A 261 -4.85 2.25 -5.60
C GLU A 261 -5.42 3.35 -4.71
N ILE A 262 -5.93 2.96 -3.55
CA ILE A 262 -6.58 3.83 -2.56
C ILE A 262 -5.68 3.93 -1.33
N LEU A 263 -5.47 5.13 -0.81
CA LEU A 263 -4.75 5.38 0.45
C LEU A 263 -5.67 5.05 1.63
N VAL A 264 -5.39 3.95 2.33
CA VAL A 264 -6.26 3.40 3.38
C VAL A 264 -5.72 3.51 4.81
N GLY A 265 -4.42 3.81 4.94
CA GLY A 265 -3.76 4.08 6.20
C GLY A 265 -2.74 5.20 6.02
N LYS A 266 -2.58 6.06 7.02
CA LYS A 266 -1.58 7.13 7.03
C LYS A 266 -1.15 7.43 8.45
N THR A 267 0.14 7.65 8.63
CA THR A 267 0.73 8.18 9.87
C THR A 267 1.62 9.37 9.53
N GLN A 268 2.38 9.87 10.51
CA GLN A 268 3.39 10.89 10.26
C GLN A 268 4.41 10.48 9.19
N TYR A 269 4.86 9.21 9.22
CA TYR A 269 5.95 8.70 8.37
C TYR A 269 5.60 7.36 7.71
N SER A 270 4.31 7.07 7.52
CA SER A 270 3.90 5.89 6.78
C SER A 270 2.58 6.09 6.06
N TYR A 271 2.36 5.27 5.03
CA TYR A 271 1.03 5.07 4.47
C TYR A 271 0.82 3.59 4.10
N THR A 272 -0.43 3.15 4.16
CA THR A 272 -0.91 1.88 3.64
C THR A 272 -1.86 2.16 2.49
N TYR A 273 -1.72 1.43 1.39
CA TYR A 273 -2.64 1.51 0.26
C TYR A 273 -3.20 0.12 -0.09
N THR A 274 -4.30 0.09 -0.84
CA THR A 274 -4.92 -1.13 -1.34
C THR A 274 -5.33 -1.00 -2.81
N GLN A 275 -5.56 -2.12 -3.49
CA GLN A 275 -6.22 -2.15 -4.80
C GLN A 275 -7.72 -2.41 -4.64
N PRO A 276 -8.58 -1.85 -5.51
CA PRO A 276 -10.03 -2.04 -5.38
C PRO A 276 -10.47 -3.42 -5.88
N VAL A 277 -11.64 -3.85 -5.41
CA VAL A 277 -12.34 -5.04 -5.92
C VAL A 277 -12.90 -4.74 -7.31
N ARG A 278 -12.73 -5.70 -8.23
CA ARG A 278 -13.16 -5.60 -9.64
C ARG A 278 -14.11 -6.73 -9.99
N VAL A 279 -14.93 -6.50 -11.01
CA VAL A 279 -15.85 -7.51 -11.55
C VAL A 279 -15.06 -8.56 -12.33
N GLY A 280 -15.23 -9.84 -11.98
CA GLY A 280 -14.66 -10.98 -12.71
C GLY A 280 -13.48 -11.64 -11.99
N PRO A 281 -12.31 -10.98 -11.88
CA PRO A 281 -11.16 -11.55 -11.17
C PRO A 281 -11.44 -11.76 -9.68
N ALA A 282 -10.89 -12.84 -9.12
CA ALA A 282 -10.83 -13.01 -7.67
C ALA A 282 -9.99 -11.88 -7.07
N TYR A 283 -10.56 -11.19 -6.07
CA TYR A 283 -9.85 -10.19 -5.29
C TYR A 283 -8.72 -10.82 -4.45
N ASN A 284 -7.52 -10.30 -4.60
CA ASN A 284 -6.31 -10.80 -3.97
C ASN A 284 -5.89 -10.03 -2.71
N MET A 285 -6.78 -9.21 -2.14
CA MET A 285 -6.51 -8.39 -0.93
C MET A 285 -5.16 -7.65 -0.97
N TYR A 286 -4.77 -7.11 -2.12
CA TYR A 286 -3.46 -6.51 -2.29
C TYR A 286 -3.32 -5.19 -1.52
N HIS A 287 -2.34 -5.13 -0.63
CA HIS A 287 -1.94 -3.96 0.12
C HIS A 287 -0.43 -3.75 0.05
N GLY A 288 -0.02 -2.48 0.16
CA GLY A 288 1.37 -2.13 0.41
C GLY A 288 1.45 -1.09 1.53
N THR A 289 2.46 -1.22 2.38
CA THR A 289 2.77 -0.25 3.44
C THR A 289 4.20 0.24 3.26
N LEU A 290 4.38 1.55 3.12
CA LEU A 290 5.67 2.23 3.16
C LEU A 290 5.78 2.98 4.48
N GLU A 291 6.88 2.79 5.21
CA GLU A 291 7.19 3.46 6.47
C GLU A 291 8.63 3.98 6.43
N ALA A 292 8.86 5.19 6.91
CA ALA A 292 10.17 5.70 7.30
C ALA A 292 10.27 5.73 8.83
N ARG A 293 11.12 4.88 9.38
CA ARG A 293 11.34 4.75 10.82
C ARG A 293 12.66 5.43 11.21
N PRO A 294 12.67 6.40 12.12
CA PRO A 294 13.93 6.96 12.62
C PRO A 294 14.71 5.88 13.37
N LEU A 295 15.99 5.70 13.03
CA LEU A 295 16.92 4.85 13.77
C LEU A 295 17.80 5.69 14.70
N THR A 296 18.31 6.81 14.17
CA THR A 296 19.06 7.83 14.91
C THR A 296 18.65 9.22 14.44
N ALA A 297 19.30 10.26 14.94
CA ALA A 297 19.10 11.62 14.44
C ALA A 297 19.50 11.79 12.96
N THR A 298 20.36 10.90 12.41
CA THR A 298 20.91 11.03 11.06
C THR A 298 20.68 9.81 10.18
N THR A 299 20.01 8.77 10.68
CA THR A 299 19.73 7.54 9.93
C THR A 299 18.26 7.11 10.07
N THR A 300 17.72 6.58 8.97
CA THR A 300 16.34 6.15 8.84
C THR A 300 16.28 4.76 8.24
N GLN A 301 15.38 3.91 8.72
CA GLN A 301 15.02 2.67 8.06
C GLN A 301 13.77 2.89 7.22
N LEU A 302 13.85 2.66 5.91
CA LEU A 302 12.67 2.53 5.07
C LEU A 302 12.20 1.08 5.12
N ASN A 303 10.94 0.87 5.50
CA ASN A 303 10.27 -0.42 5.46
C ASN A 303 9.22 -0.38 4.36
N TYR A 304 9.26 -1.35 3.44
CA TYR A 304 8.20 -1.58 2.46
C TYR A 304 7.70 -3.01 2.61
N THR A 305 6.47 -3.16 3.07
CA THR A 305 5.82 -4.47 3.16
C THR A 305 4.68 -4.58 2.17
N LEU A 306 4.71 -5.61 1.34
CA LEU A 306 3.53 -6.03 0.58
C LEU A 306 2.75 -7.08 1.37
N PHE A 307 1.44 -7.02 1.29
CA PHE A 307 0.52 -8.00 1.85
C PHE A 307 -0.53 -8.36 0.79
N PHE A 308 -0.77 -9.64 0.54
CA PHE A 308 -1.79 -10.08 -0.40
C PHE A 308 -2.18 -11.54 -0.18
N ASP A 309 -3.36 -11.90 -0.67
CA ASP A 309 -3.79 -13.28 -0.87
C ASP A 309 -3.23 -13.80 -2.19
N ASN A 310 -2.58 -14.96 -2.18
CA ASN A 310 -2.05 -15.61 -3.39
C ASN A 310 -2.76 -16.93 -3.74
N SER A 311 -3.93 -17.20 -3.16
CA SER A 311 -4.73 -18.40 -3.41
C SER A 311 -5.17 -18.58 -4.86
N MET A 312 -5.13 -17.52 -5.68
CA MET A 312 -5.44 -17.60 -7.12
C MET A 312 -4.30 -18.13 -7.98
N LEU A 313 -3.10 -18.32 -7.41
CA LEU A 313 -1.97 -18.90 -8.14
C LEU A 313 -2.09 -20.43 -8.16
N ALA A 314 -1.76 -21.02 -9.32
CA ALA A 314 -2.07 -22.40 -9.65
C ALA A 314 -1.41 -23.43 -8.71
N ASP A 315 -0.18 -23.16 -8.29
CA ASP A 315 0.62 -24.06 -7.47
C ASP A 315 1.67 -23.28 -6.66
N GLU A 316 2.44 -24.01 -5.85
CA GLU A 316 3.47 -23.41 -5.00
C GLU A 316 4.62 -22.79 -5.79
N ALA A 317 5.02 -23.38 -6.92
CA ALA A 317 6.08 -22.84 -7.78
C ALA A 317 5.68 -21.46 -8.35
N ALA A 318 4.41 -21.29 -8.76
CA ALA A 318 3.86 -20.02 -9.18
C ALA A 318 3.85 -18.99 -8.05
N ARG A 319 3.53 -19.40 -6.81
CA ARG A 319 3.58 -18.52 -5.63
C ARG A 319 5.00 -18.07 -5.32
N GLU A 320 5.96 -18.99 -5.30
CA GLU A 320 7.37 -18.67 -5.07
C GLU A 320 7.92 -17.72 -6.13
N ALA A 321 7.60 -17.96 -7.40
CA ALA A 321 7.99 -17.09 -8.51
C ALA A 321 7.39 -15.68 -8.39
N ASP A 322 6.10 -15.56 -8.07
CA ASP A 322 5.44 -14.27 -7.86
C ASP A 322 6.03 -13.51 -6.66
N LEU A 323 6.28 -14.20 -5.54
CA LEU A 323 6.95 -13.63 -4.36
C LEU A 323 8.35 -13.10 -4.70
N LYS A 324 9.16 -13.89 -5.43
CA LYS A 324 10.50 -13.49 -5.87
C LYS A 324 10.45 -12.27 -6.79
N ASN A 325 9.58 -12.30 -7.79
CA ASN A 325 9.43 -11.20 -8.75
C ASN A 325 9.02 -9.90 -8.08
N ARG A 326 8.06 -9.96 -7.14
CA ARG A 326 7.65 -8.79 -6.34
C ARG A 326 8.79 -8.29 -5.47
N ARG A 327 9.46 -9.18 -4.74
CA ARG A 327 10.61 -8.80 -3.90
C ARG A 327 11.68 -8.10 -4.73
N THR A 328 12.11 -8.67 -5.85
CA THR A 328 13.09 -8.06 -6.75
C THR A 328 12.67 -6.66 -7.19
N ARG A 329 11.43 -6.50 -7.65
CA ARG A 329 10.92 -5.19 -8.12
C ARG A 329 10.92 -4.14 -7.00
N PHE A 330 10.41 -4.49 -5.83
CA PHE A 330 10.23 -3.53 -4.74
C PHE A 330 11.53 -3.27 -3.96
N THR A 331 12.45 -4.22 -3.90
CA THR A 331 13.83 -3.95 -3.44
C THR A 331 14.51 -2.91 -4.33
N LYS A 332 14.37 -3.02 -5.66
CA LYS A 332 14.92 -2.00 -6.57
C LYS A 332 14.32 -0.62 -6.34
N MET A 333 13.03 -0.55 -6.02
CA MET A 333 12.37 0.71 -5.65
C MET A 333 12.90 1.28 -4.33
N LEU A 334 13.19 0.43 -3.34
CA LEU A 334 13.86 0.84 -2.09
C LEU A 334 15.27 1.38 -2.33
N ASP A 335 16.06 0.74 -3.19
CA ASP A 335 17.38 1.25 -3.58
C ASP A 335 17.28 2.64 -4.20
N ASN A 336 16.30 2.84 -5.10
CA ASN A 336 16.06 4.14 -5.71
C ASN A 336 15.68 5.20 -4.67
N MET A 337 14.79 4.86 -3.72
CA MET A 337 14.41 5.77 -2.62
C MET A 337 15.61 6.16 -1.76
N LYS A 338 16.51 5.20 -1.45
CA LYS A 338 17.76 5.48 -0.71
C LYS A 338 18.63 6.48 -1.47
N ILE A 339 18.91 6.22 -2.74
CA ILE A 339 19.76 7.11 -3.58
C ILE A 339 19.20 8.54 -3.56
N LEU A 340 17.90 8.69 -3.80
CA LEU A 340 17.25 10.01 -3.83
C LEU A 340 17.28 10.72 -2.47
N SER A 341 17.06 9.97 -1.39
CA SER A 341 17.03 10.52 -0.03
C SER A 341 18.41 10.94 0.48
N GLU A 342 19.46 10.28 0.01
CA GLU A 342 20.87 10.62 0.29
C GLU A 342 21.40 11.75 -0.60
N GLY A 343 20.57 12.29 -1.50
CA GLY A 343 20.93 13.40 -2.40
C GLY A 343 21.56 12.97 -3.72
N GLY A 344 21.56 11.68 -4.03
CA GLY A 344 22.00 11.14 -5.30
C GLY A 344 20.98 11.33 -6.43
N THR A 345 21.44 11.10 -7.65
CA THR A 345 20.60 11.05 -8.86
C THR A 345 20.47 9.60 -9.31
N LEU A 346 19.27 9.18 -9.71
CA LEU A 346 19.06 7.83 -10.21
C LEU A 346 19.81 7.59 -11.51
N PRO A 347 20.44 6.41 -11.70
CA PRO A 347 21.10 6.09 -12.96
C PRO A 347 20.07 5.98 -14.10
N PRO A 348 20.46 6.23 -15.37
CA PRO A 348 19.59 6.02 -16.52
C PRO A 348 18.95 4.63 -16.50
N GLY A 349 17.63 4.56 -16.67
CA GLY A 349 16.87 3.30 -16.67
C GLY A 349 16.53 2.73 -15.28
N ALA A 350 16.88 3.42 -14.18
CA ALA A 350 16.52 2.99 -12.82
C ALA A 350 14.99 2.92 -12.57
N VAL A 351 14.25 3.78 -13.27
CA VAL A 351 12.79 3.76 -13.35
C VAL A 351 12.43 3.44 -14.80
N PRO A 352 11.52 2.49 -15.07
CA PRO A 352 11.05 2.23 -16.42
C PRO A 352 10.54 3.51 -17.08
N ALA A 353 10.69 3.65 -18.39
CA ALA A 353 10.08 4.77 -19.10
C ALA A 353 8.55 4.74 -18.93
N PRO A 354 7.87 5.91 -18.84
CA PRO A 354 6.41 5.95 -18.88
C PRO A 354 5.92 5.19 -20.11
N ARG A 355 5.00 4.25 -19.93
CA ARG A 355 4.38 3.59 -21.09
C ARG A 355 3.54 4.61 -21.85
N PRO A 356 3.62 4.65 -23.20
CA PRO A 356 2.65 5.39 -24.00
C PRO A 356 1.23 4.94 -23.65
N ALA A 357 0.29 5.88 -23.59
CA ALA A 357 -1.12 5.55 -23.44
C ALA A 357 -1.53 4.55 -24.54
N GLY A 358 -1.94 3.35 -24.16
CA GLY A 358 -2.32 2.26 -25.08
C GLY A 358 -1.31 1.13 -25.27
N ALA A 359 -0.10 1.21 -24.69
CA ALA A 359 0.86 0.10 -24.77
C ALA A 359 0.48 -1.04 -23.82
N ALA A 360 0.28 -2.24 -24.37
CA ALA A 360 -0.05 -3.44 -23.61
C ALA A 360 1.03 -3.75 -22.54
N PRO A 361 0.66 -4.14 -21.30
CA PRO A 361 1.63 -4.67 -20.37
C PRO A 361 2.37 -5.87 -20.97
N ALA A 362 3.66 -5.99 -20.67
CA ALA A 362 4.36 -7.26 -20.89
C ALA A 362 3.58 -8.36 -20.15
N ALA A 363 3.44 -9.54 -20.76
CA ALA A 363 3.03 -10.71 -20.01
C ALA A 363 4.03 -10.92 -18.87
N PRO A 364 3.59 -11.34 -17.67
CA PRO A 364 4.55 -11.92 -16.74
C PRO A 364 5.32 -13.02 -17.50
N PRO A 365 6.64 -13.16 -17.30
CA PRO A 365 7.35 -14.32 -17.81
C PRO A 365 6.61 -15.56 -17.31
N ARG A 366 6.23 -16.43 -18.25
CA ARG A 366 5.56 -17.71 -17.95
C ARG A 366 6.49 -18.63 -17.19
#